data_AF-A0A920QPK6-F1
#
_entry.id   AF-A0A920QPK6-F1
#
_cell.length_a   1.000
_cell.length_b   1.000
_cell.length_c   1.000
_cell.angle_alpha   90.00
_cell.angle_beta   90.00
_cell.angle_gamma   90.00
#
_symmetry.space_group_name_H-M   'P 1'
#
loop_
_entity.id
_entity.type
_entity.pdbx_description
1 polymer ?
#
loop_
_entity_poly.entity_id
_entity_poly.type
_entity_poly.pdbx_seq_one_letter_code
_entity_poly.pdbx_strand_id
1 'polypeptide(L)' 'MYSDSRGSVKIQSKDPKEHPKLRFNYLSTEQDRREWGEAVRCARKILNQPAFEEFNGGELSPGKEVHSDEKIINLGCQ' A
#
# COMPACT_ATOMS: atom_id res chain seq x y z
N MET A 1 7.77 9.02 1.01
CA MET A 1 6.32 8.76 1.10
C MET A 1 5.79 9.58 2.26
N TYR A 2 4.98 10.61 1.96
CA TYR A 2 4.40 11.50 2.97
C TYR A 2 2.89 11.47 2.80
N SER A 3 2.23 10.64 3.61
CA SER A 3 0.79 10.44 3.47
C SER A 3 -0.02 11.65 3.93
N ASP A 4 -0.95 12.07 3.08
CA ASP A 4 -1.94 13.11 3.35
C ASP A 4 -3.28 12.55 3.83
N SER A 5 -3.44 11.22 3.89
CA SER A 5 -4.59 10.58 4.52
C SER A 5 -4.70 10.99 6.00
N ARG A 6 -5.96 11.14 6.44
CA ARG A 6 -6.30 11.47 7.83
C ARG A 6 -7.30 10.45 8.36
N GLY A 7 -6.91 9.80 9.46
CA GLY A 7 -7.72 8.84 10.18
C GLY A 7 -8.52 9.46 11.34
N SER A 8 -9.12 8.60 12.16
CA SER A 8 -9.79 8.98 13.40
C SER A 8 -9.62 7.92 14.47
N VAL A 9 -9.54 8.38 15.73
CA VAL A 9 -9.66 7.55 16.93
C VAL A 9 -10.88 8.04 17.70
N LYS A 10 -11.83 7.15 17.98
CA LYS A 10 -13.07 7.51 18.69
C LYS A 10 -13.33 6.58 19.86
N ILE A 11 -13.73 7.14 20.99
CA ILE A 11 -14.31 6.39 22.09
C ILE A 11 -15.59 5.73 21.57
N GLN A 12 -15.76 4.43 21.84
CA GLN A 12 -16.96 3.69 21.44
C GLN A 12 -17.74 3.12 22.64
N SER A 13 -17.17 3.20 23.85
CA SER A 13 -17.74 2.65 25.07
C SER A 13 -17.36 3.48 26.28
N LYS A 14 -18.08 3.28 27.39
CA LYS A 14 -17.77 3.88 28.69
C LYS A 14 -16.77 3.03 29.50
N ASP A 15 -16.51 1.78 29.11
CA ASP A 15 -15.51 0.94 29.75
C ASP A 15 -14.09 1.37 29.28
N PRO A 16 -13.21 1.86 30.17
CA PRO A 16 -11.86 2.26 29.81
C PRO A 16 -10.95 1.10 29.38
N LYS A 17 -11.36 -0.16 29.60
CA LYS A 17 -10.64 -1.35 29.11
C LYS A 17 -11.01 -1.73 27.68
N GLU A 18 -12.12 -1.21 27.17
CA GLU A 18 -12.53 -1.47 25.80
C GLU A 18 -11.70 -0.63 24.82
N HIS A 19 -11.20 -1.27 23.77
CA HIS A 19 -10.41 -0.57 22.76
C HIS A 19 -11.25 0.50 22.03
N PRO A 20 -10.65 1.65 21.66
CA PRO A 20 -11.35 2.65 20.87
C PRO A 20 -11.55 2.18 19.42
N LYS A 21 -12.49 2.80 18.73
CA LYS A 21 -12.66 2.61 17.29
C LYS A 21 -11.56 3.35 16.53
N LEU A 22 -10.76 2.61 15.77
CA LEU A 22 -9.69 3.13 14.92
C LEU A 22 -10.09 3.07 13.45
N ARG A 23 -9.83 4.16 12.71
CA ARG A 23 -9.98 4.19 11.25
C ARG A 23 -8.81 4.97 10.65
N PHE A 24 -7.99 4.32 9.82
CA PHE A 24 -6.79 4.94 9.25
C PHE A 24 -7.05 5.69 7.94
N ASN A 25 -8.03 5.25 7.15
CA ASN A 25 -8.31 5.76 5.80
C ASN A 25 -7.08 5.67 4.87
N TYR A 26 -6.29 4.60 4.95
CA TYR A 26 -5.16 4.38 4.04
C TYR A 26 -5.60 4.39 2.58
N LEU A 27 -4.75 4.97 1.73
CA LEU A 27 -4.99 5.09 0.29
C LEU A 27 -6.33 5.79 -0.05
N SER A 28 -6.84 6.64 0.86
CA SER A 28 -8.10 7.35 0.64
C SER A 28 -7.95 8.59 -0.24
N THR A 29 -6.71 9.09 -0.38
CA THR A 29 -6.37 10.27 -1.17
C THR A 29 -5.69 9.90 -2.48
N GLU A 30 -5.79 10.79 -3.46
CA GLU A 30 -5.10 10.63 -4.75
C GLU A 30 -3.57 10.67 -4.61
N GLN A 31 -3.04 11.44 -3.67
CA GLN A 31 -1.60 11.50 -3.44
C GLN A 31 -1.06 10.17 -2.92
N ASP A 32 -1.67 9.58 -1.89
CA ASP A 32 -1.28 8.28 -1.37
C ASP A 32 -1.33 7.19 -2.44
N ARG A 33 -2.41 7.20 -3.23
CA ARG A 33 -2.63 6.28 -4.35
C ARG A 33 -1.52 6.37 -5.39
N ARG A 34 -1.15 7.59 -5.79
CA ARG A 34 -0.06 7.85 -6.74
C ARG A 34 1.29 7.39 -6.17
N GLU A 35 1.63 7.80 -4.95
CA GLU A 35 2.89 7.43 -4.29
C GLU A 35 3.03 5.91 -4.13
N TRP A 36 1.92 5.21 -3.84
CA TRP A 36 1.89 3.75 -3.75
C TRP A 36 2.18 3.07 -5.10
N GLY A 37 1.55 3.54 -6.19
CA GLY A 37 1.82 3.04 -7.54
C GLY A 37 3.28 3.26 -7.96
N GLU A 38 3.84 4.42 -7.65
CA GLU A 38 5.26 4.75 -7.88
C GLU A 38 6.20 3.83 -7.09
N ALA A 39 5.88 3.53 -5.83
CA ALA A 39 6.67 2.63 -5.00
C ALA A 39 6.75 1.21 -5.60
N VAL A 40 5.62 0.66 -6.08
CA VAL A 40 5.59 -0.65 -6.74
C VAL A 40 6.40 -0.65 -8.04
N ARG A 41 6.27 0.39 -8.86
CA ARG A 41 7.12 0.53 -10.07
C ARG A 41 8.60 0.62 -9.74
N CYS A 42 8.95 1.37 -8.69
CA CYS A 42 10.33 1.51 -8.24
C CYS A 42 10.91 0.16 -7.80
N ALA A 43 10.16 -0.60 -6.99
CA ALA A 43 10.56 -1.95 -6.57
C ALA A 43 10.79 -2.87 -7.77
N ARG A 44 9.86 -2.90 -8.74
CA ARG A 44 10.03 -3.67 -9.98
C ARG A 44 11.26 -3.24 -10.77
N LYS A 45 11.54 -1.94 -10.86
CA LYS A 45 12.73 -1.43 -11.55
C LYS A 45 14.02 -1.93 -10.89
N ILE A 46 14.09 -1.86 -9.56
CA ILE A 46 15.28 -2.27 -8.79
C ILE A 46 15.49 -3.79 -8.87
N LEU A 47 14.45 -4.57 -8.63
CA LEU A 47 14.55 -6.03 -8.56
C LEU A 47 14.79 -6.70 -9.92
N ASN A 48 14.49 -6.01 -11.03
CA ASN A 48 14.79 -6.48 -12.39
C ASN A 48 16.12 -5.95 -12.93
N GLN A 49 16.99 -5.37 -12.11
CA GLN A 49 18.34 -5.01 -12.55
C GLN A 49 19.23 -6.26 -12.71
N PRO A 50 20.24 -6.25 -13.61
CA PRO A 50 21.09 -7.42 -13.87
C PRO A 50 21.79 -7.99 -12.62
N ALA A 51 22.14 -7.12 -11.67
CA ALA A 51 22.78 -7.53 -10.42
C ALA A 51 21.91 -8.46 -9.54
N PHE A 52 20.60 -8.51 -9.78
CA PHE A 52 19.66 -9.36 -9.06
C PHE A 52 19.28 -10.64 -9.83
N GLU A 53 19.83 -10.89 -11.03
CA GLU A 53 19.40 -12.03 -11.88
C GLU A 53 19.48 -13.39 -11.17
N GLU A 54 20.57 -13.66 -10.44
CA GLU A 54 20.75 -14.92 -9.69
C GLU A 54 19.68 -15.12 -8.59
N PHE A 55 19.11 -14.02 -8.08
CA PHE A 55 18.16 -14.04 -6.97
C PHE A 55 16.71 -13.79 -7.42
N ASN A 56 16.49 -13.43 -8.69
CA ASN A 56 15.18 -13.03 -9.19
C ASN A 56 14.33 -14.27 -9.52
N GLY A 57 13.61 -14.78 -8.52
CA GLY A 57 12.61 -15.84 -8.68
C GLY A 57 11.32 -15.40 -9.40
N GLY A 58 11.24 -14.16 -9.88
CA GLY A 58 10.04 -13.55 -10.44
C GLY A 58 9.16 -12.86 -9.40
N GLU A 59 8.22 -12.06 -9.88
CA GLU A 59 7.28 -11.31 -9.04
C GLU A 59 6.11 -12.20 -8.57
N LEU A 60 5.94 -12.33 -7.26
CA LEU A 60 4.85 -13.09 -6.65
C LEU A 60 3.55 -12.29 -6.50
N SER A 61 3.67 -11.01 -6.11
CA SER A 61 2.54 -10.10 -5.90
C SER A 61 2.99 -8.66 -6.16
N PRO A 62 2.16 -7.78 -6.74
CA PRO A 62 0.81 -8.03 -7.27
C PRO A 62 0.78 -8.95 -8.51
N GLY A 63 1.95 -9.29 -9.05
CA GLY A 63 2.10 -10.20 -10.17
C GLY A 63 2.26 -9.46 -11.48
N LYS A 64 2.87 -10.14 -12.45
CA LYS A 64 3.29 -9.52 -13.72
C LYS A 64 2.11 -8.92 -14.49
N GLU A 65 0.92 -9.51 -14.43
CA GLU A 65 -0.27 -9.06 -15.17
C GLU A 65 -0.86 -7.72 -14.68
N VAL A 66 -0.39 -7.22 -13.53
CA VAL A 66 -0.90 -6.02 -12.88
C VAL A 66 -0.02 -4.82 -13.22
N HIS A 67 -0.43 -4.05 -14.23
CA HIS A 67 0.38 -2.94 -14.74
C HIS A 67 -0.16 -1.54 -14.46
N SER A 68 -1.47 -1.36 -14.28
CA SER A 68 -2.06 -0.04 -14.03
C SER A 68 -2.07 0.32 -12.55
N ASP A 69 -1.86 1.60 -12.25
CA ASP A 69 -1.88 2.15 -10.89
C ASP A 69 -3.19 1.80 -10.19
N GLU A 70 -4.31 1.93 -10.90
CA GLU A 70 -5.63 1.56 -10.40
C GLU A 70 -5.70 0.08 -9.98
N LYS A 71 -5.14 -0.84 -10.78
CA LYS A 71 -5.09 -2.26 -10.42
C LYS A 71 -4.14 -2.51 -9.25
N ILE A 72 -3.01 -1.80 -9.18
CA ILE A 72 -2.05 -1.89 -8.06
C ILE A 72 -2.71 -1.43 -6.76
N ILE A 73 -3.46 -0.32 -6.79
CA ILE A 73 -4.14 0.26 -5.63
C ILE A 73 -5.27 -0.66 -5.15
N ASN A 74 -6.07 -1.19 -6.06
CA ASN A 74 -7.24 -2.00 -5.71
C ASN A 74 -6.88 -3.35 -5.06
N LEU A 75 -5.64 -3.82 -5.18
CA LEU A 75 -5.15 -5.03 -4.48
C LEU A 75 -4.81 -4.77 -3.00
N GLY A 76 -4.52 -3.53 -2.61
CA GLY A 76 -4.17 -3.16 -1.24
C GLY A 76 -5.36 -2.79 -0.34
N CYS A 77 -6.58 -2.71 -0.90
CA CYS A 77 -7.79 -2.24 -0.23
C CYS A 77 -8.76 -3.38 0.17
N GLN A 78 -8.25 -4.56 0.56
CA GLN A 78 -9.05 -5.59 1.23
C GLN A 78 -8.97 -5.44 2.76
#